data_AF-A0A975DKG0-F1
#
_entry.id   AF-A0A975DKG0-F1
#
_cell.length_a   1.000
_cell.length_b   1.000
_cell.length_c   1.000
_cell.angle_alpha   90.00
_cell.angle_beta   90.00
_cell.angle_gamma   90.00
#
_symmetry.space_group_name_H-M   'P 1'
#
loop_
_entity.id
_entity.type
_entity.pdbx_description
1 polymer ?
#
loop_
_entity_poly.entity_id
_entity_poly.type
_entity_poly.pdbx_seq_one_letter_code
_entity_poly.pdbx_strand_id
1 'polypeptide(L)'
;MSEQNIDYKRAFERERRARDELEGLLEAQTRRLYEANVELEDKVAMLEKQKNVILKTEKMATLGTLAAGVAHEINNPLAYVSSNIESLFDFNDTLVGLLHLARELSQSEEIDPDLKAKFVALQKGMSFELMADDIVDIGIDVQEGVRRIAGIVSNLLSFSRPKESKSSNVNLAEVSRSILKLATSQLRNVVVKTEIEEVPETCCNADAIGQVILNLLLNAKDACESEFTRQSCVGTLSQCKPRTYSDWCIRQRSGHGRNDTD
;
A
#
# COMPACT_ATOMS: atom_id res chain seq x y z
N MET A 1 68.33 -42.76 48.84
CA MET A 1 67.12 -42.22 48.20
C MET A 1 67.26 -42.46 46.70
N SER A 2 66.39 -43.28 46.13
CA SER A 2 66.61 -44.02 44.88
C SER A 2 66.45 -43.18 43.61
N GLU A 3 67.21 -43.52 42.55
CA GLU A 3 67.11 -42.96 41.19
C GLU A 3 65.68 -42.90 40.65
N GLN A 4 64.82 -43.84 41.06
CA GLN A 4 63.40 -43.86 40.71
C GLN A 4 62.66 -42.58 41.16
N ASN A 5 62.98 -42.03 42.34
CA ASN A 5 62.35 -40.79 42.84
C ASN A 5 62.76 -39.55 42.01
N ILE A 6 63.98 -39.57 41.45
CA ILE A 6 64.47 -38.52 40.54
C ILE A 6 63.78 -38.60 39.18
N ASP A 7 63.53 -39.80 38.67
CA ASP A 7 62.86 -40.02 37.38
C ASP A 7 61.36 -39.64 37.44
N TYR A 8 60.66 -40.01 38.52
CA TYR A 8 59.28 -39.56 38.77
C TYR A 8 59.17 -38.02 38.86
N LYS A 9 60.13 -37.37 39.52
CA LYS A 9 60.14 -35.91 39.64
C LYS A 9 60.35 -35.22 38.28
N ARG A 10 61.22 -35.77 37.43
CA ARG A 10 61.44 -35.28 36.06
C ARG A 10 60.23 -35.51 35.16
N ALA A 11 59.57 -36.66 35.26
CA ALA A 11 58.35 -36.96 34.51
C ALA A 11 57.20 -36.02 34.91
N PHE A 12 57.01 -35.78 36.21
CA PHE A 12 56.03 -34.84 36.74
C PHE A 12 56.28 -33.40 36.29
N GLU A 13 57.53 -32.94 36.32
CA GLU A 13 57.89 -31.59 35.85
C GLU A 13 57.67 -31.42 34.34
N ARG A 14 57.85 -32.47 33.53
CA ARG A 14 57.54 -32.46 32.09
C ARG A 14 56.03 -32.35 31.85
N GLU A 15 55.24 -33.16 32.54
CA GLU A 15 53.79 -33.14 32.42
C GLU A 15 53.20 -31.81 32.90
N ARG A 16 53.71 -31.26 34.01
CA ARG A 16 53.31 -29.94 34.51
C ARG A 16 53.60 -28.84 33.49
N ARG A 17 54.80 -28.80 32.91
CA ARG A 17 55.14 -27.81 31.87
C ARG A 17 54.24 -27.94 30.65
N ALA A 18 53.97 -29.17 30.19
CA ALA A 18 53.10 -29.40 29.05
C ALA A 18 51.65 -28.95 29.33
N ARG A 19 51.15 -29.14 30.56
CA ARG A 19 49.84 -28.63 30.99
C ARG A 19 49.81 -27.11 31.08
N ASP A 20 50.82 -26.49 31.70
CA ASP A 20 50.92 -25.03 31.82
C ASP A 20 51.02 -24.36 30.43
N GLU A 21 51.77 -24.97 29.50
CA GLU A 21 51.84 -24.54 28.09
C GLU A 21 50.49 -24.68 27.37
N LEU A 22 49.79 -25.80 27.56
CA LEU A 22 48.47 -26.04 26.95
C LEU A 22 47.43 -25.07 27.49
N GLU A 23 47.41 -24.82 28.80
CA GLU A 23 46.50 -23.88 29.46
C GLU A 23 46.75 -22.45 28.94
N GLY A 24 48.01 -22.02 28.85
CA GLY A 24 48.35 -20.73 28.25
C GLY A 24 47.96 -20.60 26.77
N LEU A 25 48.10 -21.69 25.99
CA LEU A 25 47.62 -21.72 24.60
C LEU A 25 46.10 -21.65 24.51
N LEU A 26 45.38 -22.35 25.40
CA LEU A 26 43.93 -22.38 25.45
C LEU A 26 43.40 -20.98 25.78
N GLU A 27 43.94 -20.33 26.82
CA GLU A 27 43.59 -18.97 27.20
C GLU A 27 43.82 -17.98 26.06
N ALA A 28 44.96 -18.08 25.37
CA ALA A 28 45.28 -17.23 24.23
C ALA A 28 44.28 -17.42 23.06
N GLN A 29 43.87 -18.67 22.78
CA GLN A 29 42.87 -18.97 21.74
C GLN A 29 41.48 -18.49 22.13
N THR A 30 41.05 -18.73 23.38
CA THR A 30 39.77 -18.26 23.89
C THR A 30 39.68 -16.74 23.81
N ARG A 31 40.74 -16.04 24.19
CA ARG A 31 40.81 -14.58 24.07
C ARG A 31 40.71 -14.11 22.63
N ARG A 32 41.46 -14.72 21.71
CA ARG A 32 41.37 -14.39 20.27
C ARG A 32 39.99 -14.64 19.70
N LEU A 33 39.38 -15.77 20.04
CA LEU A 33 38.01 -16.09 19.61
C LEU A 33 37.02 -15.06 20.12
N TYR A 34 37.13 -14.67 21.38
CA TYR A 34 36.28 -13.63 21.96
C TYR A 34 36.45 -12.28 21.24
N GLU A 35 37.69 -11.83 21.04
CA GLU A 35 37.99 -10.58 20.32
C GLU A 35 37.46 -10.61 18.89
N ALA A 36 37.64 -11.73 18.18
CA ALA A 36 37.13 -11.92 16.83
C ALA A 36 35.59 -11.95 16.78
N ASN A 37 34.93 -12.52 17.78
CA ASN A 37 33.47 -12.58 17.84
C ASN A 37 32.87 -11.18 18.05
N VAL A 38 33.46 -10.40 18.95
CA VAL A 38 33.06 -8.99 19.17
C VAL A 38 33.24 -8.17 17.90
N GLU A 39 34.40 -8.31 17.23
CA GLU A 39 34.63 -7.61 15.95
C GLU A 39 33.63 -8.04 14.87
N LEU A 40 33.25 -9.33 14.85
CA LEU A 40 32.26 -9.84 13.92
C LEU A 40 30.87 -9.25 14.19
N GLU A 41 30.46 -9.19 15.45
CA GLU A 41 29.18 -8.58 15.87
C GLU A 41 29.11 -7.10 15.46
N ASP A 42 30.19 -6.34 15.67
CA ASP A 42 30.29 -4.95 15.25
C ASP A 42 30.19 -4.79 13.72
N LYS A 43 30.88 -5.66 12.97
CA LYS A 43 30.81 -5.67 11.50
C LYS A 43 29.42 -6.03 10.99
N VAL A 44 28.74 -6.99 11.62
CA VAL A 44 27.36 -7.36 11.25
C VAL A 44 26.42 -6.19 11.49
N ALA A 45 26.48 -5.55 12.65
CA ALA A 45 25.66 -4.38 12.96
C ALA A 45 25.91 -3.22 11.99
N MET A 46 27.16 -2.98 11.62
CA MET A 46 27.53 -1.97 10.63
C MET A 46 27.00 -2.30 9.23
N LEU A 47 27.13 -3.56 8.79
CA LEU A 47 26.60 -4.01 7.51
C LEU A 47 25.08 -3.89 7.43
N GLU A 48 24.36 -4.25 8.50
CA GLU A 48 22.91 -4.07 8.56
C GLU A 48 22.52 -2.60 8.45
N LYS A 49 23.23 -1.71 9.14
CA LYS A 49 23.01 -0.26 9.06
C LYS A 49 23.27 0.26 7.64
N GLN A 50 24.37 -0.14 7.00
CA GLN A 50 24.70 0.24 5.63
C GLN A 50 23.67 -0.28 4.62
N LYS A 51 23.27 -1.55 4.74
CA LYS A 51 22.21 -2.16 3.91
C LYS A 51 20.91 -1.36 4.01
N ASN A 52 20.51 -0.97 5.22
CA ASN A 52 19.29 -0.18 5.43
C ASN A 52 19.38 1.21 4.79
N VAL A 53 20.55 1.84 4.79
CA VAL A 53 20.76 3.11 4.09
C VAL A 53 20.68 2.92 2.58
N ILE A 54 21.36 1.89 2.03
CA ILE A 54 21.36 1.59 0.60
C ILE A 54 19.94 1.29 0.09
N LEU A 55 19.18 0.44 0.80
CA LEU A 55 17.80 0.12 0.44
C LEU A 55 16.90 1.37 0.45
N LYS A 56 17.10 2.30 1.39
CA LYS A 56 16.36 3.57 1.40
C LYS A 56 16.72 4.43 0.19
N THR A 57 18.01 4.55 -0.13
CA THR A 57 18.45 5.34 -1.30
C THR A 57 18.02 4.74 -2.63
N GLU A 58 18.04 3.41 -2.76
CA GLU A 58 17.63 2.71 -3.97
C GLU A 58 16.13 2.86 -4.21
N LYS A 59 15.30 2.69 -3.17
CA LYS A 59 13.85 2.95 -3.25
C LYS A 59 13.53 4.39 -3.64
N MET A 60 14.26 5.36 -3.12
CA MET A 60 14.10 6.78 -3.49
C MET A 60 14.54 7.06 -4.92
N ALA A 61 15.62 6.42 -5.39
CA ALA A 61 16.06 6.51 -6.77
C ALA A 61 15.06 5.86 -7.74
N THR A 62 14.48 4.69 -7.39
CA THR A 62 13.39 4.06 -8.14
C THR A 62 12.13 4.93 -8.15
N LEU A 63 11.83 5.60 -7.03
CA LEU A 63 10.75 6.59 -6.98
C LEU A 63 11.04 7.77 -7.92
N GLY A 64 12.30 8.22 -7.97
CA GLY A 64 12.77 9.28 -8.87
C GLY A 64 12.65 8.89 -10.35
N THR A 65 12.93 7.64 -10.72
CA THR A 65 12.74 7.16 -12.10
C THR A 65 11.27 6.97 -12.47
N LEU A 66 10.41 6.60 -11.51
CA LEU A 66 8.95 6.50 -11.67
C LEU A 66 8.21 7.83 -11.44
N ALA A 67 8.93 8.91 -11.10
CA ALA A 67 8.34 10.20 -10.73
C ALA A 67 7.47 10.78 -11.84
N ALA A 68 7.85 10.59 -13.10
CA ALA A 68 7.07 11.04 -14.25
C ALA A 68 5.71 10.31 -14.36
N GLY A 69 5.66 9.01 -14.06
CA GLY A 69 4.43 8.22 -14.09
C GLY A 69 3.50 8.60 -12.94
N VAL A 70 4.03 8.71 -11.72
CA VAL A 70 3.26 9.13 -10.54
C VAL A 70 2.75 10.57 -10.70
N ALA A 71 3.58 11.49 -11.20
CA ALA A 71 3.16 12.86 -11.47
C ALA A 71 2.02 12.90 -12.49
N HIS A 72 2.10 12.08 -13.56
CA HIS A 72 1.03 12.00 -14.54
C HIS A 72 -0.26 11.39 -13.95
N GLU A 73 -0.15 10.38 -13.10
CA GLU A 73 -1.32 9.76 -12.43
C GLU A 73 -1.97 10.66 -11.39
N ILE A 74 -1.23 11.61 -10.78
CA ILE A 74 -1.77 12.65 -9.89
C ILE A 74 -2.36 13.80 -10.70
N ASN A 75 -1.69 14.22 -11.78
CA ASN A 75 -2.14 15.33 -12.60
C ASN A 75 -3.47 15.02 -13.30
N ASN A 76 -3.72 13.77 -13.68
CA ASN A 76 -4.98 13.37 -14.29
C ASN A 76 -6.21 13.69 -13.39
N PRO A 77 -6.30 13.18 -12.14
CA PRO A 77 -7.36 13.54 -11.23
C PRO A 77 -7.38 14.99 -10.82
N LEU A 78 -6.21 15.62 -10.72
CA LEU A 78 -6.17 17.05 -10.43
C LEU A 78 -6.80 17.88 -11.56
N ALA A 79 -6.55 17.53 -12.82
CA ALA A 79 -7.07 18.26 -13.97
C ALA A 79 -8.60 18.25 -14.03
N TYR A 80 -9.23 17.07 -13.88
CA TYR A 80 -10.70 17.02 -13.89
C TYR A 80 -11.32 17.61 -12.62
N VAL A 81 -10.68 17.48 -11.45
CA VAL A 81 -11.12 18.18 -10.22
C VAL A 81 -11.10 19.70 -10.44
N SER A 82 -10.02 20.25 -10.98
CA SER A 82 -9.90 21.68 -11.27
C SER A 82 -10.93 22.13 -12.29
N SER A 83 -11.11 21.40 -13.39
CA SER A 83 -12.10 21.71 -14.41
C SER A 83 -13.53 21.71 -13.84
N ASN A 84 -13.88 20.70 -13.04
CA ASN A 84 -15.21 20.59 -12.45
C ASN A 84 -15.49 21.67 -11.41
N ILE A 85 -14.47 22.09 -10.65
CA ILE A 85 -14.58 23.23 -9.74
C ILE A 85 -14.78 24.53 -10.53
N GLU A 86 -14.06 24.74 -11.63
CA GLU A 86 -14.26 25.90 -12.51
C GLU A 86 -15.68 25.94 -13.08
N SER A 87 -16.20 24.82 -13.58
CA SER A 87 -17.59 24.72 -14.05
C SER A 87 -18.61 24.99 -12.93
N LEU A 88 -18.32 24.60 -11.70
CA LEU A 88 -19.19 24.92 -10.56
C LEU A 88 -19.24 26.43 -10.28
N PHE A 89 -18.13 27.15 -10.50
CA PHE A 89 -18.11 28.61 -10.37
C PHE A 89 -18.94 29.30 -11.46
N ASP A 90 -19.07 28.73 -12.66
CA ASP A 90 -19.94 29.27 -13.71
C ASP A 90 -21.42 29.26 -13.29
N PHE A 91 -21.82 28.33 -12.41
CA PHE A 91 -23.16 28.22 -11.86
C PHE A 91 -23.43 29.17 -10.69
N ASN A 92 -22.40 29.73 -10.07
CA ASN A 92 -22.51 30.46 -8.81
C ASN A 92 -23.47 31.65 -8.91
N ASP A 93 -23.37 32.47 -9.95
CA ASP A 93 -24.20 33.67 -10.10
C ASP A 93 -25.68 33.31 -10.31
N THR A 94 -25.95 32.21 -11.02
CA THR A 94 -27.31 31.70 -11.24
C THR A 94 -27.91 31.13 -9.96
N LEU A 95 -27.14 30.35 -9.19
CA LEU A 95 -27.58 29.80 -7.90
C LEU A 95 -27.86 30.91 -6.88
N VAL A 96 -26.95 31.89 -6.78
CA VAL A 96 -27.12 33.05 -5.90
C VAL A 96 -28.34 33.87 -6.33
N GLY A 97 -28.52 34.09 -7.64
CA GLY A 97 -29.71 34.76 -8.19
C GLY A 97 -31.01 34.04 -7.85
N LEU A 98 -31.04 32.70 -7.97
CA LEU A 98 -32.19 31.88 -7.58
C LEU A 98 -32.50 31.95 -6.09
N LEU A 99 -31.47 31.92 -5.22
CA LEU A 99 -31.64 32.05 -3.77
C LEU A 99 -32.20 33.42 -3.39
N HIS A 100 -31.74 34.50 -4.03
CA HIS A 100 -32.29 35.84 -3.84
C HIS A 100 -33.76 35.92 -4.27
N LEU A 101 -34.08 35.36 -5.45
CA LEU A 101 -35.44 35.35 -5.96
C LEU A 101 -36.40 34.50 -5.09
N ALA A 102 -35.95 33.34 -4.62
CA ALA A 102 -36.71 32.49 -3.70
C ALA A 102 -37.00 33.21 -2.37
N ARG A 103 -36.03 34.01 -1.88
CA ARG A 103 -36.21 34.85 -0.70
C ARG A 103 -37.23 35.96 -0.95
N GLU A 104 -37.16 36.67 -2.07
CA GLU A 104 -38.15 37.71 -2.43
C GLU A 104 -39.57 37.12 -2.53
N LEU A 105 -39.72 35.94 -3.15
CA LEU A 105 -41.01 35.23 -3.22
C LEU A 105 -41.55 34.82 -1.85
N SER A 106 -40.67 34.36 -0.94
CA SER A 106 -41.10 33.98 0.42
C SER A 106 -41.63 35.13 1.27
N GLN A 107 -41.31 36.37 0.89
CA GLN A 107 -41.70 37.59 1.59
C GLN A 107 -42.90 38.31 0.95
N SER A 108 -43.33 37.87 -0.24
CA SER A 108 -44.45 38.47 -0.96
C SER A 108 -45.72 37.62 -0.82
N GLU A 109 -46.86 38.26 -0.58
CA GLU A 109 -48.17 37.58 -0.52
C GLU A 109 -48.73 37.28 -1.92
N GLU A 110 -48.27 37.99 -2.96
CA GLU A 110 -48.62 37.77 -4.36
C GLU A 110 -47.39 37.63 -5.26
N ILE A 111 -47.49 36.82 -6.31
CA ILE A 111 -46.43 36.69 -7.33
C ILE A 111 -46.52 37.90 -8.26
N ASP A 112 -45.66 38.89 -8.03
CA ASP A 112 -45.51 40.05 -8.92
C ASP A 112 -45.08 39.60 -10.34
N PRO A 113 -45.69 40.12 -11.41
CA PRO A 113 -45.17 40.00 -12.77
C PRO A 113 -43.65 40.25 -12.93
N ASP A 114 -43.06 41.16 -12.14
CA ASP A 114 -41.61 41.44 -12.14
C ASP A 114 -40.77 40.25 -11.65
N LEU A 115 -41.22 39.59 -10.57
CA LEU A 115 -40.61 38.37 -10.03
C LEU A 115 -40.64 37.23 -11.06
N LYS A 116 -41.76 37.10 -11.79
CA LYS A 116 -41.88 36.11 -12.86
C LYS A 116 -40.96 36.42 -14.03
N ALA A 117 -40.77 37.70 -14.38
CA ALA A 117 -39.83 38.11 -15.42
C ALA A 117 -38.36 37.83 -15.03
N LYS A 118 -37.98 38.10 -13.78
CA LYS A 118 -36.66 37.74 -13.22
C LYS A 118 -36.41 36.22 -13.25
N PHE A 119 -37.41 35.41 -12.90
CA PHE A 119 -37.32 33.94 -12.98
C PHE A 119 -37.03 33.45 -14.41
N VAL A 120 -37.81 33.95 -15.39
CA VAL A 120 -37.65 33.58 -16.81
C VAL A 120 -36.30 34.07 -17.36
N ALA A 121 -35.79 35.21 -16.89
CA ALA A 121 -34.48 35.71 -17.27
C ALA A 121 -33.34 34.80 -16.77
N LEU A 122 -33.42 34.32 -15.53
CA LEU A 122 -32.47 33.34 -14.99
C LEU A 122 -32.54 31.99 -15.73
N GLN A 123 -33.75 31.54 -16.10
CA GLN A 123 -33.96 30.28 -16.82
C GLN A 123 -33.45 30.31 -18.27
N LYS A 124 -33.32 31.49 -18.89
CA LYS A 124 -32.83 31.63 -20.27
C LYS A 124 -31.36 31.25 -20.45
N GLY A 125 -30.55 31.27 -19.39
CA GLY A 125 -29.13 30.91 -19.44
C GLY A 125 -28.90 29.40 -19.50
N MET A 126 -29.70 28.61 -18.79
CA MET A 126 -29.60 27.15 -18.69
C MET A 126 -30.88 26.55 -18.10
N SER A 127 -31.26 25.32 -18.49
CA SER A 127 -32.34 24.59 -17.81
C SER A 127 -31.91 24.24 -16.39
N PHE A 128 -32.78 24.52 -15.41
CA PHE A 128 -32.50 24.23 -14.01
C PHE A 128 -32.41 22.73 -13.73
N GLU A 129 -33.12 21.90 -14.49
CA GLU A 129 -33.02 20.44 -14.41
C GLU A 129 -31.62 19.96 -14.79
N LEU A 130 -31.10 20.41 -15.95
CA LEU A 130 -29.75 20.05 -16.40
C LEU A 130 -28.67 20.57 -15.42
N MET A 131 -28.84 21.81 -14.93
CA MET A 131 -27.93 22.41 -13.97
C MET A 131 -27.89 21.66 -12.64
N ALA A 132 -29.05 21.18 -12.15
CA ALA A 132 -29.13 20.42 -10.91
C ALA A 132 -28.42 19.06 -11.05
N ASP A 133 -28.61 18.37 -12.17
CA ASP A 133 -27.93 17.11 -12.47
C ASP A 133 -26.41 17.34 -12.58
N ASP A 134 -25.98 18.36 -13.33
CA ASP A 134 -24.56 18.71 -13.52
C ASP A 134 -23.85 19.03 -12.18
N ILE A 135 -24.51 19.76 -11.26
CA ILE A 135 -23.94 20.08 -9.94
C ILE A 135 -23.70 18.80 -9.11
N VAL A 136 -24.62 17.84 -9.19
CA VAL A 136 -24.49 16.57 -8.47
C VAL A 136 -23.34 15.75 -9.06
N ASP A 137 -23.27 15.63 -10.38
CA ASP A 137 -22.21 14.88 -11.08
C ASP A 137 -20.83 15.50 -10.83
N ILE A 138 -20.72 16.83 -10.93
CA ILE A 138 -19.50 17.57 -10.57
C ILE A 138 -19.05 17.26 -9.14
N GLY A 139 -19.98 17.25 -8.19
CA GLY A 139 -19.69 16.96 -6.79
C GLY A 139 -19.14 15.56 -6.57
N ILE A 140 -19.71 14.57 -7.26
CA ILE A 140 -19.27 13.17 -7.23
C ILE A 140 -17.85 13.05 -7.81
N ASP A 141 -17.62 13.62 -8.99
CA ASP A 141 -16.33 13.57 -9.69
C ASP A 141 -15.20 14.23 -8.89
N VAL A 142 -15.47 15.40 -8.31
CA VAL A 142 -14.49 16.12 -7.46
C VAL A 142 -14.13 15.25 -6.26
N GLN A 143 -15.13 14.65 -5.62
CA GLN A 143 -14.91 13.79 -4.45
C GLN A 143 -14.10 12.54 -4.81
N GLU A 144 -14.39 11.91 -5.95
CA GLU A 144 -13.64 10.76 -6.45
C GLU A 144 -12.19 11.14 -6.77
N GLY A 145 -11.96 12.25 -7.48
CA GLY A 145 -10.62 12.73 -7.81
C GLY A 145 -9.76 13.01 -6.58
N VAL A 146 -10.33 13.66 -5.56
CA VAL A 146 -9.62 13.90 -4.30
C VAL A 146 -9.27 12.59 -3.58
N ARG A 147 -10.19 11.62 -3.53
CA ARG A 147 -9.90 10.29 -2.95
C ARG A 147 -8.79 9.58 -3.70
N ARG A 148 -8.80 9.63 -5.03
CA ARG A 148 -7.79 9.00 -5.87
C ARG A 148 -6.40 9.61 -5.64
N ILE A 149 -6.31 10.93 -5.58
CA ILE A 149 -5.05 11.63 -5.25
C ILE A 149 -4.54 11.19 -3.86
N ALA A 150 -5.42 11.15 -2.86
CA ALA A 150 -5.06 10.71 -1.51
C ALA A 150 -4.55 9.26 -1.49
N GLY A 151 -5.18 8.36 -2.28
CA GLY A 151 -4.75 6.98 -2.45
C GLY A 151 -3.34 6.87 -3.07
N ILE A 152 -3.08 7.62 -4.15
CA ILE A 152 -1.76 7.64 -4.80
C ILE A 152 -0.67 8.12 -3.83
N VAL A 153 -0.91 9.22 -3.12
CA VAL A 153 0.05 9.76 -2.14
C VAL A 153 0.27 8.81 -0.97
N SER A 154 -0.79 8.18 -0.45
CA SER A 154 -0.68 7.19 0.62
C SER A 154 0.18 5.99 0.19
N ASN A 155 -0.06 5.46 -1.01
CA ASN A 155 0.72 4.36 -1.56
C ASN A 155 2.20 4.74 -1.74
N LEU A 156 2.48 5.96 -2.22
CA LEU A 156 3.83 6.50 -2.36
C LEU A 156 4.56 6.59 -1.01
N LEU A 157 3.88 7.12 0.02
CA LEU A 157 4.42 7.24 1.37
C LEU A 157 4.63 5.88 2.04
N SER A 158 3.78 4.90 1.75
CA SER A 158 3.93 3.52 2.26
C SER A 158 5.16 2.81 1.68
N PHE A 159 5.48 3.06 0.41
CA PHE A 159 6.67 2.50 -0.26
C PHE A 159 7.98 3.09 0.29
N SER A 160 7.93 4.36 0.65
CA SER A 160 9.05 5.18 1.14
C SER A 160 9.36 4.96 2.63
N ARG A 161 8.35 4.66 3.47
CA ARG A 161 8.55 4.46 4.91
C ARG A 161 9.21 3.11 5.21
N PRO A 162 10.37 3.09 5.90
CA PRO A 162 10.90 1.87 6.47
C PRO A 162 10.08 1.55 7.72
N LYS A 163 9.08 0.67 7.61
CA LYS A 163 8.55 0.00 8.81
C LYS A 163 9.64 -0.95 9.28
N GLU A 164 10.27 -0.64 10.41
CA GLU A 164 10.99 -1.61 11.25
C GLU A 164 9.98 -2.63 11.79
N SER A 165 9.39 -3.41 10.91
CA SER A 165 8.64 -4.59 11.31
C SER A 165 9.61 -5.74 11.29
N LYS A 166 9.85 -6.30 12.47
CA LYS A 166 10.55 -7.55 12.62
C LYS A 166 9.72 -8.62 11.92
N SER A 167 10.35 -9.35 11.00
CA SER A 167 9.76 -10.57 10.45
C SER A 167 9.49 -11.52 11.62
N SER A 168 8.25 -11.94 11.78
CA SER A 168 7.84 -12.91 12.79
C SER A 168 7.12 -14.06 12.12
N ASN A 169 6.94 -15.18 12.82
CA ASN A 169 6.02 -16.20 12.35
C ASN A 169 4.60 -15.64 12.42
N VAL A 170 3.90 -15.61 11.30
CA VAL A 170 2.60 -14.95 11.16
C VAL A 170 1.61 -15.92 10.54
N ASN A 171 0.42 -16.02 11.14
CA ASN A 171 -0.72 -16.67 10.53
C ASN A 171 -1.38 -15.72 9.50
N LEU A 172 -1.21 -16.01 8.21
CA LEU A 172 -1.75 -15.19 7.13
C LEU A 172 -3.29 -15.17 7.07
N ALA A 173 -3.94 -16.25 7.52
CA ALA A 173 -5.40 -16.32 7.58
C ALA A 173 -5.97 -15.37 8.64
N GLU A 174 -5.28 -15.20 9.77
CA GLU A 174 -5.65 -14.22 10.80
C GLU A 174 -5.44 -12.78 10.32
N VAL A 175 -4.33 -12.49 9.65
CA VAL A 175 -4.07 -11.18 9.05
C VAL A 175 -5.14 -10.83 8.02
N SER A 176 -5.44 -11.77 7.11
CA SER A 176 -6.46 -11.59 6.07
C SER A 176 -7.85 -11.31 6.67
N ARG A 177 -8.26 -12.09 7.69
CA ARG A 177 -9.53 -11.87 8.40
C ARG A 177 -9.59 -10.51 9.10
N SER A 178 -8.49 -10.08 9.70
CA SER A 178 -8.39 -8.79 10.38
C SER A 178 -8.51 -7.62 9.40
N ILE A 179 -7.81 -7.68 8.27
CA ILE A 179 -7.89 -6.66 7.22
C ILE A 179 -9.28 -6.61 6.60
N LEU A 180 -9.91 -7.75 6.32
CA LEU A 180 -11.28 -7.80 5.81
C LEU A 180 -12.27 -7.11 6.77
N LYS A 181 -12.15 -7.37 8.09
CA LYS A 181 -12.97 -6.68 9.11
C LYS A 181 -12.76 -5.16 9.07
N LEU A 182 -11.51 -4.70 8.96
CA LEU A 182 -11.19 -3.27 8.88
C LEU A 182 -11.70 -2.62 7.59
N ALA A 183 -11.63 -3.34 6.48
CA ALA A 183 -12.05 -2.87 5.16
C ALA A 183 -13.57 -2.90 4.94
N THR A 184 -14.35 -3.53 5.83
CA THR A 184 -15.82 -3.65 5.71
C THR A 184 -16.51 -2.32 5.39
N SER A 185 -16.11 -1.23 6.05
CA SER A 185 -16.72 0.10 5.84
C SER A 185 -16.40 0.69 4.46
N GLN A 186 -15.24 0.35 3.90
CA GLN A 186 -14.76 0.84 2.60
C GLN A 186 -15.34 0.02 1.44
N LEU A 187 -15.73 -1.23 1.72
CA LEU A 187 -16.27 -2.22 0.77
C LEU A 187 -17.82 -2.31 0.79
N ARG A 188 -18.53 -1.37 1.44
CA ARG A 188 -20.00 -1.43 1.62
C ARG A 188 -20.82 -1.64 0.34
N ASN A 189 -20.31 -1.20 -0.81
CA ASN A 189 -21.02 -1.25 -2.10
C ASN A 189 -20.63 -2.46 -2.97
N VAL A 190 -19.81 -3.38 -2.44
CA VAL A 190 -19.31 -4.54 -3.19
C VAL A 190 -19.56 -5.82 -2.39
N VAL A 191 -20.01 -6.87 -3.08
CA VAL A 191 -20.19 -8.19 -2.47
C VAL A 191 -18.85 -8.90 -2.39
N VAL A 192 -18.31 -9.03 -1.19
CA VAL A 192 -17.04 -9.73 -0.95
C VAL A 192 -17.33 -11.20 -0.60
N LYS A 193 -16.92 -12.12 -1.48
CA LYS A 193 -16.87 -13.56 -1.16
C LYS A 193 -15.50 -13.90 -0.60
N THR A 194 -15.47 -14.59 0.53
CA THR A 194 -14.22 -14.91 1.23
C THR A 194 -14.03 -16.41 1.31
N GLU A 195 -12.92 -16.89 0.76
CA GLU A 195 -12.43 -18.26 0.89
C GLU A 195 -11.01 -18.16 1.43
N ILE A 196 -10.87 -18.35 2.74
CA ILE A 196 -9.58 -18.22 3.44
C ILE A 196 -9.20 -19.59 3.96
N GLU A 197 -8.20 -20.20 3.33
CA GLU A 197 -7.62 -21.45 3.77
C GLU A 197 -6.59 -21.21 4.88
N GLU A 198 -6.53 -22.11 5.86
CA GLU A 198 -5.44 -22.12 6.84
C GLU A 198 -4.15 -22.57 6.16
N VAL A 199 -3.13 -21.73 6.24
CA VAL A 199 -1.79 -22.02 5.75
C VAL A 199 -0.81 -22.05 6.92
N PRO A 200 0.26 -22.85 6.85
CA PRO A 200 1.31 -22.85 7.87
C PRO A 200 1.82 -21.43 8.14
N GLU A 201 2.19 -21.16 9.39
CA GLU A 201 2.75 -19.86 9.75
C GLU A 201 3.97 -19.53 8.88
N THR A 202 3.99 -18.32 8.34
CA THR A 202 5.04 -17.84 7.46
C THR A 202 5.84 -16.75 8.14
N CYS A 203 7.17 -16.83 8.04
CA CYS A 203 8.06 -15.79 8.53
C CYS A 203 7.93 -14.54 7.64
N CYS A 204 7.14 -13.56 8.06
CA CYS A 204 6.87 -12.36 7.29
C CYS A 204 6.49 -11.16 8.18
N ASN A 205 6.34 -9.99 7.54
CA ASN A 205 5.85 -8.77 8.17
C ASN A 205 4.31 -8.69 8.02
N ALA A 206 3.59 -8.92 9.12
CA ALA A 206 2.12 -8.89 9.14
C ALA A 206 1.52 -7.56 8.64
N ASP A 207 2.14 -6.42 8.99
CA ASP A 207 1.67 -5.10 8.57
C ASP A 207 1.83 -4.87 7.07
N ALA A 208 2.97 -5.28 6.50
CA ALA A 208 3.23 -5.12 5.08
C ALA A 208 2.30 -6.01 4.25
N ILE A 209 2.09 -7.26 4.67
CA ILE A 209 1.13 -8.16 4.03
C ILE A 209 -0.29 -7.60 4.17
N GLY A 210 -0.65 -7.09 5.35
CA GLY A 210 -1.95 -6.47 5.56
C GLY A 210 -2.20 -5.29 4.63
N GLN A 211 -1.18 -4.46 4.39
CA GLN A 211 -1.26 -3.36 3.44
C GLN A 211 -1.42 -3.84 1.99
N VAL A 212 -0.71 -4.89 1.59
CA VAL A 212 -0.87 -5.50 0.25
C VAL A 212 -2.30 -5.99 0.07
N ILE A 213 -2.83 -6.73 1.05
CA ILE A 213 -4.22 -7.24 1.01
C ILE A 213 -5.21 -6.08 0.92
N LEU A 214 -5.05 -5.05 1.74
CA LEU A 214 -5.93 -3.87 1.72
C LEU A 214 -5.88 -3.18 0.34
N ASN A 215 -4.69 -2.96 -0.21
CA ASN A 215 -4.53 -2.32 -1.51
C ASN A 215 -5.14 -3.15 -2.65
N LEU A 216 -4.99 -4.49 -2.61
CA LEU A 216 -5.63 -5.37 -3.59
C LEU A 216 -7.16 -5.32 -3.51
N LEU A 217 -7.71 -5.28 -2.29
CA LEU A 217 -9.16 -5.17 -2.08
C LEU A 217 -9.71 -3.83 -2.58
N LEU A 218 -9.01 -2.74 -2.31
CA LEU A 218 -9.40 -1.41 -2.81
C LEU A 218 -9.29 -1.32 -4.33
N ASN A 219 -8.19 -1.79 -4.91
CA ASN A 219 -8.03 -1.85 -6.37
C ASN A 219 -9.13 -2.70 -7.04
N ALA A 220 -9.51 -3.82 -6.42
CA ALA A 220 -10.59 -4.67 -6.93
C ALA A 220 -11.95 -3.96 -6.85
N LYS A 221 -12.22 -3.24 -5.75
CA LYS A 221 -13.42 -2.42 -5.60
C LYS A 221 -13.48 -1.35 -6.70
N ASP A 222 -12.41 -0.57 -6.86
CA ASP A 222 -12.36 0.53 -7.84
C ASP A 222 -12.57 0.00 -9.27
N ALA A 223 -12.00 -1.18 -9.58
CA ALA A 223 -12.22 -1.85 -10.86
C ALA A 223 -13.70 -2.25 -11.05
N CYS A 224 -14.37 -2.77 -10.01
CA CYS A 224 -15.80 -3.08 -10.06
C CYS A 224 -16.68 -1.83 -10.22
N GLU A 225 -16.28 -0.69 -9.65
CA GLU A 225 -17.00 0.58 -9.81
C GLU A 225 -16.83 1.14 -11.24
N SER A 226 -15.64 0.98 -11.83
CA SER A 226 -15.36 1.39 -13.23
C SER A 226 -16.06 0.54 -14.31
N GLU A 227 -16.48 -0.69 -13.97
CA GLU A 227 -17.15 -1.63 -14.88
C GLU A 227 -18.68 -1.47 -14.95
N PHE A 228 -19.29 -0.55 -14.18
CA PHE A 228 -20.72 -0.23 -14.35
C PHE A 228 -21.06 0.34 -15.73
N THR A 229 -20.03 0.67 -16.54
CA THR A 229 -20.17 1.08 -17.95
C THR A 229 -19.98 -0.06 -18.96
N ARG A 230 -19.57 -1.29 -18.60
CA ARG A 230 -19.60 -2.48 -19.48
C ARG A 230 -19.15 -3.77 -18.77
N GLN A 231 -20.12 -4.64 -18.47
CA GLN A 231 -20.05 -6.11 -18.33
C GLN A 231 -19.12 -6.73 -17.26
N SER A 232 -19.73 -7.54 -16.39
CA SER A 232 -19.13 -8.32 -15.30
C SER A 232 -17.86 -9.11 -15.66
N CYS A 233 -16.77 -8.82 -14.95
CA CYS A 233 -15.64 -9.73 -14.85
C CYS A 233 -15.72 -10.64 -13.60
N VAL A 234 -15.63 -11.96 -13.82
CA VAL A 234 -15.36 -12.96 -12.77
C VAL A 234 -13.86 -13.27 -12.81
N GLY A 235 -13.09 -12.74 -11.88
CA GLY A 235 -11.69 -13.10 -11.68
C GLY A 235 -11.56 -14.35 -10.83
N THR A 236 -10.99 -15.44 -11.36
CA THR A 236 -10.65 -16.65 -10.58
C THR A 236 -9.15 -16.69 -10.36
N LEU A 237 -8.70 -16.61 -9.10
CA LEU A 237 -7.33 -16.92 -8.70
C LEU A 237 -7.22 -18.45 -8.58
N SER A 238 -6.46 -19.09 -9.46
CA SER A 238 -6.14 -20.52 -9.35
C SER A 238 -4.64 -20.72 -9.18
N GLN A 239 -4.25 -21.57 -8.23
CA GLN A 239 -2.85 -21.95 -7.97
C GLN A 239 -2.25 -22.64 -9.19
N CYS A 240 -1.15 -22.08 -9.71
CA CYS A 240 -0.27 -22.77 -10.65
C CYS A 240 0.79 -23.55 -9.85
N LYS A 241 0.95 -24.85 -10.12
CA LYS A 241 1.96 -25.70 -9.45
C LYS A 241 3.37 -25.09 -9.59
N PRO A 242 4.19 -25.12 -8.53
CA PRO A 242 5.52 -24.54 -8.57
C PRO A 242 6.44 -25.43 -9.41
N ARG A 243 6.88 -24.94 -10.56
CA ARG A 243 8.18 -25.31 -11.11
C ARG A 243 8.95 -24.02 -11.32
N THR A 244 9.95 -23.87 -10.44
CA THR A 244 10.96 -22.81 -10.38
C THR A 244 10.48 -21.41 -9.99
N TYR A 245 11.23 -20.80 -9.08
CA TYR A 245 11.05 -19.45 -8.54
C TYR A 245 10.90 -18.44 -9.69
N SER A 246 10.04 -17.44 -9.45
CA SER A 246 9.79 -16.24 -10.26
C SER A 246 9.16 -16.43 -11.63
N ASP A 247 7.84 -16.64 -11.69
CA ASP A 247 6.99 -16.07 -12.74
C ASP A 247 5.51 -16.06 -12.31
N TRP A 248 4.90 -14.87 -12.27
CA TRP A 248 3.45 -14.70 -12.12
C TRP A 248 2.91 -14.20 -13.46
N CYS A 249 2.08 -15.00 -14.15
CA CYS A 249 1.37 -14.57 -15.34
C CYS A 249 -0.09 -14.25 -15.01
N ILE A 250 -0.52 -13.02 -15.34
CA ILE A 250 -1.93 -12.65 -15.39
C ILE A 250 -2.46 -13.11 -16.76
N ARG A 251 -3.33 -14.12 -16.79
CA ARG A 251 -4.05 -14.52 -18.00
C ARG A 251 -5.48 -14.00 -17.92
N GLN A 252 -5.80 -13.00 -18.74
CA GLN A 252 -7.20 -12.67 -19.03
C GLN A 252 -7.76 -13.68 -20.04
N ARG A 253 -8.89 -14.30 -19.71
CA ARG A 253 -9.74 -15.01 -20.68
C ARG A 253 -10.95 -14.14 -20.93
N SER A 254 -11.00 -13.47 -22.09
CA SER A 254 -12.25 -12.95 -22.63
C SER A 254 -13.07 -14.12 -23.17
N GLY A 255 -14.31 -14.23 -22.71
CA GLY A 255 -15.28 -15.20 -23.23
C GLY A 255 -15.71 -14.81 -24.64
N HIS A 256 -14.94 -15.20 -25.65
CA HIS A 256 -15.42 -15.39 -27.01
C HIS A 256 -14.81 -16.70 -27.52
N GLY A 257 -15.65 -17.71 -27.73
CA GLY A 257 -15.26 -18.90 -28.47
C GLY A 257 -14.82 -18.47 -29.86
N ARG A 258 -13.53 -18.67 -30.17
CA ARG A 258 -13.09 -18.81 -31.55
C ARG A 258 -13.15 -20.30 -31.85
N ASN A 259 -13.98 -20.65 -32.83
CA ASN A 259 -13.93 -21.94 -33.48
C ASN A 259 -12.52 -22.18 -34.00
N ASP A 260 -12.01 -23.37 -33.71
CA ASP A 260 -10.93 -24.00 -34.44
C ASP A 260 -11.35 -24.14 -35.91
N THR A 261 -10.61 -23.51 -36.81
CA THR A 261 -10.39 -23.97 -38.19
C THR A 261 -9.10 -23.34 -38.71
N ASP A 262 -8.17 -24.23 -39.07
CA ASP A 262 -6.90 -24.13 -39.80
C ASP A 262 -5.69 -23.40 -39.16
#